data_AF-A0A8T4H6K3-F1
#
_entry.id   AF-A0A8T4H6K3-F1
#
_cell.length_a   1.000
_cell.length_b   1.000
_cell.length_c   1.000
_cell.angle_alpha   90.00
_cell.angle_beta   90.00
_cell.angle_gamma   90.00
#
_symmetry.space_group_name_H-M   'P 1'
#
loop_
_entity.id
_entity.type
_entity.pdbx_description
1 polymer ?
#
loop_
_entity_poly.entity_id
_entity_poly.type
_entity_poly.pdbx_seq_one_letter_code
_entity_poly.pdbx_strand_id
1 'polypeptide(L)' 'MLFINIGKFELIFILLTILSFWIYTFYHIAKNKALSNSEKNLWYLIVLLANGFGILVYWIFCKKHK' A
#
# COMPACT_ATOMS: atom_id res chain seq x y z
N MET A 1 -15.30 -29.71 -2.28
CA MET A 1 -14.40 -28.95 -1.40
C MET A 1 -13.35 -28.29 -2.29
N LEU A 2 -13.41 -26.97 -2.46
CA LEU A 2 -12.36 -26.22 -3.17
C LEU A 2 -11.14 -26.16 -2.25
N PHE A 3 -10.33 -27.22 -2.30
CA PHE A 3 -9.06 -27.26 -1.62
C PHE A 3 -8.15 -26.25 -2.31
N ILE A 4 -7.91 -25.15 -1.62
CA ILE A 4 -6.81 -24.23 -1.88
C ILE A 4 -5.53 -25.05 -1.70
N ASN A 5 -5.10 -25.76 -2.75
CA ASN A 5 -3.78 -26.36 -2.85
C ASN A 5 -2.82 -25.29 -3.40
N ILE A 6 -2.72 -24.17 -2.67
CA ILE A 6 -1.73 -23.14 -2.96
C ILE A 6 -0.37 -23.74 -2.60
N GLY A 7 0.39 -24.08 -3.63
CA GLY A 7 1.79 -24.41 -3.51
C GLY A 7 2.58 -23.22 -2.96
N LYS A 8 3.74 -23.51 -2.38
CA LYS A 8 4.64 -22.49 -1.80
C LYS A 8 4.93 -21.34 -2.78
N PHE A 9 4.96 -21.64 -4.08
CA PHE A 9 5.18 -20.64 -5.15
C PHE A 9 4.05 -19.62 -5.27
N GLU A 10 2.78 -20.03 -5.28
CA GLU A 10 1.66 -19.10 -5.39
C GLU A 10 1.56 -18.20 -4.14
N LEU A 11 1.87 -18.76 -2.98
CA LEU A 11 1.92 -18.02 -1.71
C LEU A 11 3.02 -16.94 -1.72
N ILE A 12 4.21 -17.29 -2.24
CA ILE A 12 5.30 -16.31 -2.47
C ILE A 12 4.85 -15.22 -3.44
N PHE A 13 4.16 -15.58 -4.52
CA PHE A 13 3.71 -14.63 -5.53
C PHE A 13 2.70 -13.63 -4.97
N ILE A 14 1.75 -14.10 -4.15
CA ILE A 14 0.79 -13.26 -3.44
C ILE A 14 1.53 -12.31 -2.48
N LEU A 15 2.47 -12.83 -1.70
CA LEU A 15 3.25 -12.02 -0.76
C LEU A 15 4.06 -10.94 -1.49
N LEU A 16 4.69 -11.29 -2.61
CA LEU A 16 5.46 -10.38 -3.44
C LEU A 16 4.59 -9.27 -4.02
N THR A 17 3.37 -9.61 -4.44
CA THR A 17 2.39 -8.65 -4.98
C THR A 17 1.95 -7.66 -3.91
N ILE A 18 1.61 -8.14 -2.71
CA ILE A 18 1.23 -7.29 -1.57
C ILE A 18 2.40 -6.38 -1.20
N LEU A 19 3.62 -6.92 -1.11
CA LEU A 19 4.81 -6.15 -0.77
C LEU A 19 5.11 -5.08 -1.83
N SER A 20 4.99 -5.42 -3.11
CA SER A 20 5.21 -4.48 -4.21
C SER A 20 4.21 -3.33 -4.18
N PHE A 21 2.94 -3.64 -3.87
CA PHE A 21 1.90 -2.62 -3.70
C PHE A 21 2.14 -1.73 -2.48
N TRP A 22 2.66 -2.30 -1.40
CA TRP A 22 3.07 -1.57 -0.21
C TRP A 22 4.18 -0.57 -0.54
N ILE A 23 5.29 -1.05 -1.12
CA ILE A 23 6.43 -0.22 -1.54
C ILE A 23 5.98 0.89 -2.51
N TYR A 24 5.15 0.55 -3.48
CA TYR A 24 4.61 1.52 -4.43
C TYR A 24 3.81 2.63 -3.74
N THR A 25 3.05 2.30 -2.70
CA THR A 25 2.28 3.29 -1.94
C THR A 25 3.21 4.27 -1.21
N PHE A 26 4.29 3.79 -0.57
CA PHE A 26 5.30 4.67 0.04
C PHE A 26 5.97 5.57 -1.00
N TYR A 27 6.35 5.00 -2.15
CA TYR A 27 6.90 5.79 -3.25
C TYR A 27 5.93 6.87 -3.75
N HIS A 28 4.64 6.54 -3.86
CA HIS A 28 3.62 7.50 -4.25
C HIS A 28 3.49 8.62 -3.23
N ILE A 29 3.48 8.33 -1.92
CA ILE A 29 3.47 9.35 -0.85
C ILE A 29 4.68 10.28 -0.98
N ALA A 30 5.88 9.71 -1.16
CA ALA A 30 7.12 10.50 -1.27
C ALA A 30 7.05 11.52 -2.42
N LYS A 31 6.59 11.06 -3.58
CA LYS A 31 6.53 11.87 -4.81
C LYS A 31 5.27 12.71 -4.96
N ASN A 32 4.28 12.53 -4.09
CA ASN A 32 3.07 13.34 -4.15
C ASN A 32 3.40 14.80 -3.81
N LYS A 33 3.30 15.69 -4.81
CA LYS A 33 3.58 17.12 -4.65
C LYS A 33 2.44 17.88 -3.99
N ALA A 34 1.25 17.31 -3.94
CA ALA A 34 0.09 17.91 -3.29
C ALA A 34 0.15 17.79 -1.76
N LEU A 35 0.99 16.89 -1.24
CA LEU A 35 1.20 16.74 0.20
C LEU A 35 2.40 17.56 0.67
N SER A 36 2.21 18.32 1.74
CA SER A 36 3.31 18.90 2.52
C SER A 36 4.15 17.80 3.18
N ASN A 37 5.37 18.12 3.60
CA ASN A 37 6.24 17.15 4.28
C ASN A 37 5.60 16.58 5.56
N SER A 38 4.85 17.39 6.31
CA SER A 38 4.14 16.93 7.51
C SER A 38 3.01 15.95 7.16
N GLU A 39 2.24 16.22 6.11
CA GLU A 39 1.18 15.32 5.65
C GLU A 39 1.74 14.00 5.12
N LYS A 40 2.89 14.03 4.44
CA LYS A 40 3.59 12.80 4.01
C LYS A 40 3.96 11.92 5.20
N ASN A 41 4.53 12.51 6.25
CA ASN A 41 4.88 11.78 7.48
C ASN A 41 3.65 11.17 8.15
N LEU A 42 2.54 11.90 8.17
CA LEU A 42 1.26 11.40 8.70
C LEU A 42 0.75 10.21 7.88
N TRP A 43 0.80 10.29 6.55
CA TRP A 43 0.40 9.18 5.69
C TRP A 43 1.32 7.97 5.81
N TYR A 44 2.63 8.16 5.96
CA TYR A 44 3.53 7.04 6.27
C TYR A 44 3.14 6.35 7.56
N LEU A 45 2.86 7.09 8.64
CA LEU A 45 2.41 6.52 9.90
C LEU A 45 1.08 5.78 9.75
N ILE A 46 0.10 6.36 9.03
CA ILE A 46 -1.20 5.73 8.80
C ILE A 46 -1.03 4.41 8.02
N VAL A 47 -0.24 4.41 6.95
CA VAL A 47 0.01 3.20 6.15
C VAL A 47 0.76 2.15 6.96
N LEU A 48 1.68 2.55 7.83
CA LEU A 48 2.46 1.64 8.67
C LEU A 48 1.62 1.01 9.78
N LEU A 49 0.73 1.77 10.42
CA LEU A 49 -0.13 1.32 11.52
C LEU A 49 -1.36 0.55 11.02
N ALA A 50 -2.04 1.08 9.99
CA ALA A 50 -3.28 0.50 9.46
C ALA A 50 -3.04 -0.47 8.29
N ASN A 51 -1.79 -0.70 7.87
CA ASN A 51 -1.39 -1.64 6.82
C ASN A 51 -2.28 -1.51 5.58
N GLY A 52 -2.95 -2.60 5.17
CA GLY A 52 -3.82 -2.65 4.00
C GLY A 52 -4.95 -1.62 4.05
N PHE A 53 -5.54 -1.37 5.23
CA PHE A 53 -6.58 -0.34 5.37
C PHE A 53 -6.02 1.07 5.17
N GLY A 54 -4.84 1.35 5.72
CA GLY A 54 -4.17 2.63 5.54
C GLY A 54 -3.85 2.91 4.06
N ILE A 55 -3.43 1.88 3.33
CA ILE A 55 -3.21 1.96 1.88
C ILE A 55 -4.51 2.25 1.14
N LEU A 56 -5.58 1.50 1.42
CA LEU A 56 -6.87 1.70 0.75
C LEU A 56 -7.39 3.12 0.95
N VAL A 57 -7.36 3.62 2.19
CA VAL A 57 -7.77 4.99 2.51
C VAL A 57 -6.88 6.00 1.79
N TYR A 58 -5.55 5.82 1.82
CA TYR A 58 -4.64 6.69 1.08
C TYR A 58 -4.98 6.78 -0.40
N TRP A 59 -5.23 5.65 -1.06
CA TRP A 59 -5.57 5.63 -2.49
C TRP A 59 -6.97 6.16 -2.79
N ILE A 60 -7.90 6.17 -1.85
CA ILE A 60 -9.21 6.80 -2.07
C ILE A 60 -9.10 8.32 -1.98
N PHE A 61 -8.37 8.84 -1.00
CA PHE A 61 -8.28 10.28 -0.73
C PHE A 61 -7.19 10.98 -1.58
N CYS A 62 -6.00 10.39 -1.72
CA CYS A 62 -4.87 11.02 -2.40
C CYS A 62 -4.79 10.71 -3.92
N LYS A 63 -5.63 9.84 -4.47
CA LYS A 63 -5.64 9.53 -5.92
C LYS A 63 -6.08 10.72 -6.80
N LYS A 64 -6.81 11.68 -6.23
CA LYS A 64 -7.44 12.78 -6.99
C LYS A 64 -6.57 14.02 -7.21
N HIS A 65 -5.36 14.08 -6.67
CA HIS A 65 -4.49 15.27 -6.83
C HIS A 65 -3.48 15.10 -7.97
N LYS A 66 -3.97 14.70 -9.14
CA LYS A 66 -3.24 14.75 -10.42
C LYS A 66 -3.72 15.96 -11.21
#